data_AF-A0A7V8Z658-F1
#
_entry.id   AF-A0A7V8Z658-F1
#
_cell.length_a   1.000
_cell.length_b   1.000
_cell.length_c   1.000
_cell.angle_alpha   90.00
_cell.angle_beta   90.00
_cell.angle_gamma   90.00
#
_symmetry.space_group_name_H-M   'P 1'
#
loop_
_entity.id
_entity.type
_entity.pdbx_description
1 polymer ?
#
loop_
_entity_poly.entity_id
_entity_poly.type
_entity_poly.pdbx_seq_one_letter_code
_entity_poly.pdbx_strand_id
1 'polypeptide(L)' 'MIFWHAGASIGIARATFRDPRMDLRFLVLGALLPDLLDTPVGLILFDRLRSVRLAGHTLLLAAIVMVAVVLRTRRG' A
#
# COMPACT_ATOMS: atom_id res chain seq x y z
N MET A 1 8.93 9.84 -5.48
CA MET A 1 9.02 8.59 -4.69
C MET A 1 8.27 7.41 -5.32
N ILE A 2 7.27 7.65 -6.17
CA ILE A 2 6.49 6.62 -6.89
C ILE A 2 7.35 5.50 -7.51
N PHE A 3 8.37 5.83 -8.30
CA PHE A 3 9.21 4.81 -8.94
C PHE A 3 10.00 3.97 -7.93
N TRP A 4 10.41 4.57 -6.81
CA TRP A 4 11.07 3.85 -5.72
C TRP A 4 10.12 2.87 -5.03
N HIS A 5 8.89 3.29 -4.74
CA HIS A 5 7.90 2.46 -4.05
C HIS A 5 7.45 1.30 -4.94
N ALA A 6 7.13 1.57 -6.20
CA ALA A 6 6.81 0.51 -7.17
C ALA A 6 7.98 -0.48 -7.35
N GLY A 7 9.20 0.03 -7.56
CA GLY A 7 10.39 -0.80 -7.76
C GLY A 7 10.72 -1.67 -6.54
N ALA A 8 10.73 -1.09 -5.34
CA ALA A 8 11.00 -1.80 -4.10
C ALA A 8 9.93 -2.87 -3.81
N SER A 9 8.65 -2.54 -3.97
CA SER A 9 7.55 -3.50 -3.78
C SER A 9 7.64 -4.67 -4.75
N ILE A 10 7.90 -4.41 -6.04
CA ILE A 10 8.09 -5.47 -7.04
C ILE A 10 9.30 -6.34 -6.69
N GLY A 11 10.45 -5.71 -6.35
CA GLY A 11 11.69 -6.42 -6.02
C GLY A 11 11.51 -7.36 -4.84
N ILE A 12 10.91 -6.86 -3.75
CA ILE A 12 10.62 -7.68 -2.56
C ILE A 12 9.66 -8.81 -2.91
N ALA A 13 8.54 -8.53 -3.58
CA ALA A 13 7.56 -9.56 -3.90
C ALA A 13 8.15 -10.66 -4.80
N ARG A 14 8.95 -10.30 -5.81
CA ARG A 14 9.67 -11.27 -6.67
C ARG A 14 10.67 -12.10 -5.86
N ALA A 15 11.41 -11.48 -4.94
CA ALA A 15 12.37 -12.18 -4.09
C ALA A 15 11.70 -13.16 -3.10
N THR A 16 10.55 -12.77 -2.53
CA THR A 16 9.81 -13.56 -1.54
C THR A 16 9.03 -14.70 -2.17
N PHE A 17 8.21 -14.42 -3.19
CA PHE A 17 7.30 -15.42 -3.75
C PHE A 17 7.93 -16.25 -4.86
N ARG A 18 8.98 -15.73 -5.53
CA ARG A 18 9.66 -16.36 -6.67
C ARG A 18 8.74 -16.87 -7.78
N ASP A 19 7.51 -16.36 -7.85
CA ASP A 19 6.54 -16.73 -8.86
C ASP A 19 6.67 -15.77 -10.07
N PRO A 20 7.09 -16.25 -11.25
CA PRO A 20 7.17 -15.43 -12.46
C PRO A 20 5.79 -15.02 -12.99
N ARG A 21 4.72 -15.78 -12.70
CA ARG A 21 3.35 -15.52 -13.19
C ARG A 21 2.52 -14.62 -12.28
N MET A 22 3.05 -14.24 -11.12
CA MET A 22 2.36 -13.35 -10.19
C MET A 22 1.95 -12.02 -10.87
N ASP A 23 0.67 -11.68 -10.77
CA ASP A 23 0.17 -10.40 -11.25
C ASP A 23 0.62 -9.27 -10.33
N LEU A 24 1.54 -8.45 -10.83
CA LEU A 24 2.12 -7.33 -10.09
C LEU A 24 1.24 -6.07 -10.13
N ARG A 25 0.19 -6.04 -10.97
CA ARG A 25 -0.63 -4.82 -11.14
C ARG A 25 -1.28 -4.43 -9.82
N PHE A 26 -1.86 -5.39 -9.11
CA PHE A 26 -2.49 -5.16 -7.80
C PHE A 26 -1.47 -4.79 -6.72
N LEU A 27 -0.27 -5.37 -6.77
CA LEU A 27 0.82 -5.02 -5.86
C LEU A 27 1.25 -3.57 -6.04
N VAL A 28 1.48 -3.13 -7.28
CA VAL A 28 1.89 -1.76 -7.59
C VAL A 28 0.78 -0.78 -7.28
N LEU A 29 -0.48 -1.11 -7.61
CA LEU A 29 -1.63 -0.29 -7.23
C LEU A 29 -1.70 -0.11 -5.71
N GLY A 30 -1.59 -1.18 -4.94
CA GLY A 30 -1.59 -1.12 -3.48
C GLY A 30 -0.38 -0.35 -2.91
N ALA A 31 0.79 -0.45 -3.54
CA ALA A 31 2.00 0.26 -3.11
C ALA A 31 1.95 1.77 -3.38
N LEU A 32 1.29 2.18 -4.47
CA LEU A 32 1.18 3.60 -4.86
C LEU A 32 -0.06 4.29 -4.31
N LEU A 33 -1.08 3.53 -3.91
CA LEU A 33 -2.33 4.07 -3.37
C LEU A 33 -2.11 5.02 -2.17
N PRO A 34 -1.23 4.73 -1.20
CA PRO A 34 -0.98 5.65 -0.08
C PRO A 34 -0.38 6.97 -0.53
N ASP A 35 0.61 6.95 -1.43
CA ASP A 35 1.24 8.16 -1.98
C ASP A 35 0.20 9.09 -2.63
N LEU A 36 -0.81 8.50 -3.30
CA LEU A 36 -1.89 9.25 -3.93
C LEU A 36 -2.91 9.79 -2.91
N LEU A 37 -3.19 9.03 -1.85
CA LEU A 37 -4.20 9.37 -0.85
C LEU A 37 -3.68 10.29 0.26
N ASP A 38 -2.37 10.32 0.52
CA ASP A 38 -1.81 11.03 1.67
C ASP A 38 -2.13 12.53 1.65
N THR A 39 -2.03 13.14 0.46
CA THR A 39 -2.28 14.57 0.28
C THR A 39 -3.76 14.94 0.46
N PRO A 40 -4.74 14.34 -0.26
CA PRO A 40 -6.14 14.68 -0.07
C PRO A 40 -6.65 14.34 1.32
N VAL A 41 -6.23 13.21 1.91
CA VAL A 41 -6.60 12.85 3.28
C VAL A 41 -5.99 13.83 4.28
N GLY A 42 -4.71 14.20 4.09
CA GLY A 42 -4.04 15.22 4.91
C GLY A 42 -4.72 16.58 4.84
N LEU A 43 -5.24 16.98 3.67
CA LEU A 43 -6.02 18.21 3.51
C LEU A 43 -7.36 18.16 4.23
N ILE A 44 -8.11 17.05 4.12
CA ILE A 44 -9.40 16.87 4.81
C ILE A 44 -9.23 16.89 6.34
N LEU A 45 -8.14 16.32 6.84
CA LEU A 45 -7.86 16.23 8.28
C LEU A 45 -6.95 17.36 8.79
N PHE A 46 -6.62 18.35 7.96
CA PHE A 46 -5.65 19.39 8.29
C PHE A 46 -6.04 20.16 9.56
N ASP A 47 -7.32 20.52 9.70
CA ASP A 47 -7.83 21.26 10.87
C ASP A 47 -7.65 20.50 12.18
N ARG A 48 -7.59 19.15 12.13
CA ARG A 48 -7.43 18.29 13.31
C ARG A 48 -5.97 17.97 13.60
N LEU A 49 -5.17 17.78 12.56
CA LEU A 49 -3.80 17.26 12.67
C LEU A 49 -2.73 18.34 12.52
N ARG A 50 -3.10 19.54 12.06
CA ARG A 50 -2.21 20.67 11.73
C ARG A 50 -1.01 20.30 10.85
N SER A 51 -1.13 19.22 10.08
CA SER A 51 -0.12 18.74 9.14
C SER A 51 -0.79 18.12 7.93
N VAL A 52 -0.34 18.53 6.73
CA VAL A 52 -0.76 17.94 5.44
C VAL A 52 0.05 16.67 5.15
N ARG A 53 1.28 16.60 5.67
CA ARG A 53 2.03 15.33 5.71
C ARG A 53 1.51 14.54 6.89
N LEU A 54 0.49 13.74 6.62
CA LEU A 54 0.34 12.51 7.37
C LEU A 54 1.65 11.78 7.15
N ALA A 55 2.42 11.49 8.19
CA ALA A 55 3.34 10.37 8.08
C ALA A 55 2.44 9.14 8.02
N GLY A 56 1.80 8.93 6.86
CA GLY A 56 0.91 7.84 6.56
C GLY A 56 1.75 6.60 6.55
N HIS A 57 2.00 6.06 7.74
CA HIS A 57 2.69 4.80 7.95
C HIS A 57 1.88 3.72 7.23
N THR A 58 2.25 3.49 5.98
CA THR A 58 1.73 2.58 4.95
C THR A 58 1.48 1.15 5.45
N LEU A 59 2.13 0.78 6.57
CA LEU A 59 1.92 -0.48 7.27
C LEU A 59 0.46 -0.72 7.69
N LEU A 60 -0.27 0.30 8.14
CA LEU A 60 -1.63 0.06 8.66
C LEU A 60 -2.61 -0.30 7.54
N LEU A 61 -2.60 0.44 6.43
CA LEU A 61 -3.46 0.15 5.29
C LEU A 61 -3.07 -1.18 4.63
N ALA A 62 -1.78 -1.42 4.41
CA ALA A 62 -1.29 -2.68 3.87
C ALA A 62 -1.66 -3.87 4.78
N ALA A 63 -1.55 -3.72 6.11
CA ALA A 63 -1.95 -4.73 7.07
C ALA A 63 -3.47 -4.98 7.06
N ILE A 64 -4.29 -3.91 6.99
CA ILE A 64 -5.75 -4.05 6.89
C ILE A 64 -6.14 -4.78 5.61
N VAL A 65 -5.56 -4.41 4.46
CA VAL A 65 -5.83 -5.07 3.17
C VAL A 65 -5.39 -6.53 3.20
N MET A 66 -4.20 -6.82 3.73
CA MET A 66 -3.71 -8.19 3.90
C MET A 66 -4.66 -9.02 4.78
N VAL A 67 -5.07 -8.48 5.93
CA VAL A 67 -6.02 -9.16 6.83
C VAL A 67 -7.36 -9.39 6.12
N ALA A 68 -7.88 -8.40 5.40
CA ALA A 68 -9.14 -8.51 4.65
C ALA A 68 -9.05 -9.59 3.55
N VAL A 69 -7.93 -9.63 2.81
CA VAL A 69 -7.68 -10.66 1.79
C VAL A 69 -7.61 -12.04 2.44
N VAL A 70 -6.87 -12.20 3.53
CA VAL A 70 -6.79 -13.48 4.27
C VAL A 70 -8.18 -13.91 4.73
N LEU A 71 -8.95 -13.04 5.39
CA LEU A 71 -10.30 -13.37 5.86
C LEU A 71 -11.24 -13.77 4.71
N ARG A 72 -11.19 -13.07 3.58
CA ARG A 72 -12.04 -13.35 2.41
C ARG A 72 -11.62 -14.59 1.62
N THR A 73 -10.34 -14.96 1.67
CA THR A 73 -9.78 -16.11 0.93
C THR A 73 -9.60 -17.35 1.79
N ARG A 74 -9.91 -17.30 3.10
CA ARG A 74 -9.98 -18.51 3.93
C ARG A 74 -11.03 -19.44 3.33
N ARG A 75 -10.57 -20.50 2.68
CA ARG A 75 -11.36 -21.63 2.23
C ARG A 75 -11.68 -22.47 3.47
N GLY A 76 -12.84 -22.20 4.06
CA GLY A 76 -13.59 -23.16 4.88
C GLY A 76 -14.65 -23.79 3.99
#